data_AF-A0A4P6I6B9-F1
#
_entry.id   AF-A0A4P6I6B9-F1
#
_cell.length_a   1.000
_cell.length_b   1.000
_cell.length_c   1.000
_cell.angle_alpha   90.00
_cell.angle_beta   90.00
_cell.angle_gamma   90.00
#
_symmetry.space_group_name_H-M   'P 1'
#
loop_
_entity.id
_entity.type
_entity.pdbx_description
1 polymer ?
#
loop_
_entity_poly.entity_id
_entity_poly.type
_entity_poly.pdbx_seq_one_letter_code
_entity_poly.pdbx_strand_id
1 'polypeptide(L)'
;MAIYRLEVKMVQRSHGHSAVAAAAYRGCSRLIDEQTGEIQDYTRKEGHAYNEIIQPVGCEPITSNELWNKVENDETKINASLARDFLLTLPRELPSSVRKQLSIDFTEWLVERYNVQAELNIHEPTVEQRAKNASARCVPVDDIPEQPHAHILVSTRDVFGKKIRVLADKKSGREEIKEIRKKWEILLNEQLVPRGFPPLSCETKETQDTLAAEEAKRILAVAAKEISKD
;
A
#
# COMPACT_ATOMS: atom_id res chain seq x y z
N MET A 1 1.39 -16.71 -9.34
CA MET A 1 0.69 -17.00 -8.09
C MET A 1 0.76 -15.75 -7.25
N ALA A 2 -0.41 -15.34 -6.76
CA ALA A 2 -0.56 -14.20 -5.89
C ALA A 2 0.28 -14.41 -4.63
N ILE A 3 0.84 -13.33 -4.10
CA ILE A 3 1.63 -13.34 -2.87
C ILE A 3 1.06 -12.30 -1.90
N TYR A 4 0.97 -12.67 -0.63
CA TYR A 4 0.68 -11.70 0.40
C TYR A 4 1.95 -10.89 0.71
N ARG A 5 1.86 -9.56 0.61
CA ARG A 5 2.87 -8.67 1.18
C ARG A 5 2.24 -7.33 1.58
N LEU A 6 2.45 -6.97 2.85
CA LEU A 6 2.21 -5.65 3.40
C LEU A 6 3.41 -5.28 4.27
N GLU A 7 4.11 -4.22 3.89
CA GLU A 7 5.23 -3.66 4.63
C GLU A 7 4.87 -2.27 5.14
N VAL A 8 5.19 -1.99 6.40
CA VAL A 8 4.94 -0.69 7.03
C VAL A 8 6.27 -0.04 7.37
N LYS A 9 6.52 1.12 6.79
CA LYS A 9 7.75 1.89 6.96
C LYS A 9 7.49 3.23 7.60
N MET A 10 8.57 3.77 8.14
CA MET A 10 8.62 5.09 8.73
C MET A 10 9.29 6.09 7.81
N VAL A 11 8.69 7.26 7.63
CA VAL A 11 9.44 8.43 7.15
C VAL A 11 9.91 9.20 8.38
N GLN A 12 11.21 9.22 8.64
CA GLN A 12 11.80 9.88 9.81
C GLN A 12 12.85 10.89 9.42
N ARG A 13 12.72 12.09 9.97
CA ARG A 13 13.66 13.18 9.73
C ARG A 13 15.08 12.85 10.21
N SER A 14 15.21 12.13 11.32
CA SER A 14 16.52 11.74 11.87
C SER A 14 17.34 10.82 10.95
N HIS A 15 16.69 10.19 9.97
CA HIS A 15 17.36 9.37 8.95
C HIS A 15 17.56 10.15 7.63
N GLY A 16 17.42 11.48 7.66
CA GLY A 16 17.55 12.34 6.48
C GLY A 16 16.37 12.23 5.51
N HIS A 17 15.21 11.74 5.95
CA HIS A 17 14.02 11.65 5.10
C HIS A 17 13.15 12.91 5.21
N SER A 18 12.54 13.28 4.09
CA SER A 18 11.50 14.33 3.96
C SER A 18 10.19 13.68 3.53
N ALA A 19 9.07 14.14 4.07
CA ALA A 19 7.73 13.77 3.66
C ALA A 19 7.42 14.28 2.25
N VAL A 20 7.86 15.49 1.91
CA VAL A 20 7.72 16.06 0.56
C VAL A 20 8.49 15.21 -0.46
N ALA A 21 9.75 14.87 -0.16
CA ALA A 21 10.54 13.98 -1.02
C ALA A 21 9.92 12.58 -1.12
N ALA A 22 9.42 12.04 -0.01
CA ALA A 22 8.77 10.74 0.03
C ALA A 22 7.49 10.69 -0.84
N ALA A 23 6.68 11.74 -0.78
CA ALA A 23 5.47 11.86 -1.58
C ALA A 23 5.80 12.03 -3.06
N ALA A 24 6.68 12.97 -3.41
CA ALA A 24 7.11 13.20 -4.79
C ALA A 24 7.65 11.92 -5.44
N TYR A 25 8.49 11.17 -4.70
CA TYR A 25 9.07 9.93 -5.17
C TYR A 25 8.03 8.85 -5.49
N ARG A 26 6.97 8.74 -4.66
CA ARG A 26 5.91 7.73 -4.80
C ARG A 26 4.85 8.14 -5.82
N GLY A 27 4.54 9.43 -5.90
CA GLY A 27 3.57 9.98 -6.85
C GLY A 27 4.14 10.33 -8.20
N CYS A 28 5.44 10.07 -8.44
CA CYS A 28 6.13 10.43 -9.68
C CYS A 28 5.85 11.90 -10.05
N SER A 29 5.85 12.76 -9.03
CA SER A 29 5.41 14.14 -9.14
C SER A 29 6.56 15.10 -8.87
N ARG A 30 6.31 16.39 -9.13
CA ARG A 30 7.23 17.47 -8.83
C ARG A 30 6.66 18.29 -7.67
N LEU A 31 7.29 18.19 -6.50
CA LEU A 31 6.92 18.93 -5.30
C LEU A 31 8.05 19.88 -4.86
N ILE A 32 7.71 20.88 -4.07
CA ILE A 32 8.64 21.87 -3.51
C ILE A 32 8.55 21.75 -1.99
N ASP A 33 9.70 21.54 -1.34
CA ASP A 33 9.82 21.62 0.11
C ASP A 33 9.95 23.10 0.50
N GLU A 34 8.95 23.63 1.18
CA GLU A 34 8.86 25.06 1.52
C GLU A 34 9.85 25.44 2.63
N GLN A 35 10.31 24.49 3.44
CA GLN A 35 11.29 24.78 4.50
C GLN A 35 12.70 24.93 3.94
N THR A 36 13.05 24.10 2.95
CA THR A 36 14.40 24.07 2.38
C THR A 36 14.52 24.81 1.05
N GLY A 37 13.38 25.03 0.36
CA GLY A 37 13.33 25.52 -1.01
C GLY A 37 13.70 24.46 -2.06
N GLU A 38 13.94 23.20 -1.65
CA GLU A 38 14.37 22.14 -2.54
C GLU A 38 13.22 21.66 -3.43
N ILE A 39 13.52 21.42 -4.71
CA ILE A 39 12.57 20.85 -5.67
C ILE A 39 12.80 19.35 -5.77
N GLN A 40 11.77 18.58 -5.43
CA GLN A 40 11.74 17.13 -5.53
C GLN A 40 11.04 16.74 -6.84
N ASP A 41 11.80 16.49 -7.91
CA ASP A 41 11.26 16.19 -9.24
C ASP A 41 11.47 14.73 -9.64
N TYR A 42 10.40 13.94 -9.58
CA TYR A 42 10.37 12.53 -9.98
C TYR A 42 9.44 12.27 -11.17
N THR A 43 9.09 13.30 -11.94
CA THR A 43 8.18 13.21 -13.09
C THR A 43 8.68 12.32 -14.23
N ARG A 44 9.98 12.01 -14.24
CA ARG A 44 10.62 11.12 -15.24
C ARG A 44 10.44 9.64 -14.93
N LYS A 45 9.85 9.28 -13.79
CA LYS A 45 9.60 7.88 -13.46
C LYS A 45 8.41 7.34 -14.22
N GLU A 46 8.58 6.15 -14.77
CA GLU A 46 7.54 5.40 -15.47
C GLU A 46 6.85 4.40 -14.54
N GLY A 47 5.76 3.81 -15.02
CA GLY A 47 5.03 2.75 -14.31
C GLY A 47 4.11 3.26 -13.20
N HIS A 48 3.86 4.57 -13.13
CA HIS A 48 2.83 5.13 -12.24
C HIS A 48 1.46 5.04 -12.91
N ALA A 49 0.51 4.42 -12.22
CA ALA A 49 -0.81 4.09 -12.77
C ALA A 49 -1.95 4.87 -12.11
N TYR A 50 -1.77 5.31 -10.86
CA TYR A 50 -2.81 6.01 -10.11
C TYR A 50 -2.24 6.86 -8.97
N ASN A 51 -2.85 8.01 -8.70
CA ASN A 51 -2.62 8.84 -7.53
C ASN A 51 -3.96 9.38 -7.01
N GLU A 52 -4.13 9.40 -5.69
CA GLU A 52 -5.26 10.02 -5.03
C GLU A 52 -4.92 10.41 -3.58
N ILE A 53 -5.42 11.57 -3.15
CA ILE A 53 -5.40 11.96 -1.74
C ILE A 53 -6.76 11.64 -1.14
N ILE A 54 -6.76 10.81 -0.11
CA ILE A 54 -7.95 10.38 0.61
C ILE A 54 -7.91 11.01 2.00
N GLN A 55 -9.03 11.62 2.40
CA GLN A 55 -9.15 12.41 3.62
C GLN A 55 -10.45 12.06 4.34
N PRO A 56 -10.54 12.30 5.67
CA PRO A 56 -11.80 12.17 6.39
C PRO A 56 -12.89 13.10 5.83
N VAL A 57 -14.15 12.70 5.98
CA VAL A 57 -15.30 13.52 5.57
C VAL A 57 -15.25 14.89 6.26
N GLY A 58 -15.51 15.95 5.49
CA GLY A 58 -15.50 17.33 5.99
C GLY A 58 -14.15 18.05 5.89
N CYS A 59 -13.12 17.39 5.37
CA CYS A 59 -11.87 18.07 5.01
C CYS A 59 -12.01 18.79 3.66
N GLU A 60 -11.46 19.99 3.56
CA GLU A 60 -11.34 20.67 2.26
C GLU A 60 -10.36 19.91 1.35
N PRO A 61 -10.56 19.96 0.02
CA PRO A 61 -9.60 19.42 -0.93
C PRO A 61 -8.20 20.00 -0.70
N ILE A 62 -7.18 19.15 -0.74
CA ILE A 62 -5.78 19.52 -0.55
C ILE A 62 -4.93 18.89 -1.65
N THR A 63 -3.91 19.59 -2.11
CA THR A 63 -2.92 19.04 -3.03
C THR A 63 -1.83 18.27 -2.28
N SER A 64 -1.08 17.44 -3.00
CA SER A 64 0.06 16.70 -2.42
C SER A 64 1.10 17.66 -1.85
N ASN A 65 1.40 18.75 -2.56
CA ASN A 65 2.39 19.74 -2.10
C ASN A 65 1.94 20.40 -0.78
N GLU A 66 0.68 20.82 -0.69
CA GLU A 66 0.12 21.42 0.53
C GLU A 66 0.10 20.44 1.71
N LEU A 67 -0.34 19.20 1.48
CA LEU A 67 -0.42 18.17 2.53
C LEU A 67 0.95 17.88 3.15
N TRP A 68 1.95 17.61 2.32
CA TRP A 68 3.25 17.17 2.83
C TRP A 68 4.09 18.31 3.39
N ASN A 69 3.94 19.54 2.88
CA ASN A 69 4.51 20.72 3.53
C ASN A 69 3.83 21.02 4.88
N LYS A 70 2.51 20.85 4.98
CA LYS A 70 1.81 20.93 6.28
C LYS A 70 2.37 19.93 7.28
N VAL A 71 2.61 18.68 6.87
CA VAL A 71 3.22 17.65 7.74
C VAL A 71 4.63 18.05 8.18
N GLU A 72 5.47 18.56 7.28
CA GLU A 72 6.83 19.03 7.62
C GLU A 72 6.80 20.18 8.65
N ASN A 73 5.85 21.10 8.49
CA ASN A 73 5.65 22.26 9.36
C ASN A 73 5.12 21.87 10.75
N ASP A 74 4.18 20.93 10.82
CA ASP A 74 3.58 20.47 12.08
C ASP A 74 4.56 19.65 12.94
N GLU A 75 5.62 19.11 12.33
CA GLU A 75 6.63 18.27 12.96
C GLU A 75 7.97 19.00 13.12
N THR A 76 8.18 19.68 14.25
CA THR A 76 9.35 20.57 14.44
C THR A 76 10.61 19.87 14.96
N LYS A 77 10.52 18.62 15.41
CA LYS A 77 11.65 17.93 16.05
C LYS A 77 12.55 17.23 15.03
N ILE A 78 13.86 17.25 15.27
CA ILE A 78 14.85 16.55 14.43
C ILE A 78 14.62 15.03 14.35
N ASN A 79 14.00 14.44 15.37
CA ASN A 79 13.64 13.03 15.42
C ASN A 79 12.15 12.77 15.13
N ALA A 80 11.47 13.70 14.47
CA ALA A 80 10.07 13.53 14.11
C ALA A 80 9.88 12.34 13.15
N SER A 81 8.83 11.56 13.43
CA SER A 81 8.23 10.66 12.43
C SER A 81 7.19 11.47 11.67
N LEU A 82 7.42 11.64 10.37
CA LEU A 82 6.67 12.53 9.51
C LEU A 82 5.43 11.81 8.94
N ALA A 83 5.65 10.61 8.40
CA ALA A 83 4.62 9.79 7.77
C ALA A 83 4.81 8.29 8.06
N ARG A 84 3.75 7.50 7.84
CA ARG A 84 3.79 6.04 7.69
C ARG A 84 3.63 5.69 6.21
N ASP A 85 4.45 4.78 5.71
CA ASP A 85 4.33 4.27 4.34
C ASP A 85 3.90 2.81 4.37
N PHE A 86 2.72 2.52 3.84
CA PHE A 86 2.25 1.16 3.64
C PHE A 86 2.52 0.75 2.20
N LEU A 87 3.40 -0.24 2.01
CA LEU A 87 3.69 -0.85 0.73
C LEU A 87 2.92 -2.17 0.60
N LEU A 88 1.99 -2.21 -0.34
CA LEU A 88 1.16 -3.37 -0.65
C LEU A 88 1.61 -4.01 -1.95
N THR A 89 1.77 -5.33 -1.98
CA THR A 89 1.78 -6.04 -3.27
C THR A 89 0.35 -6.28 -3.71
N LEU A 90 0.05 -5.94 -4.97
CA LEU A 90 -1.27 -6.15 -5.57
C LEU A 90 -1.21 -7.40 -6.46
N PRO A 91 -2.09 -8.39 -6.30
CA PRO A 91 -2.09 -9.60 -7.11
C PRO A 91 -2.27 -9.29 -8.60
N ARG A 92 -1.27 -9.57 -9.43
CA ARG A 92 -1.32 -9.36 -10.89
C ARG A 92 -2.43 -10.17 -11.57
N GLU A 93 -2.88 -11.23 -10.90
CA GLU A 93 -4.02 -12.05 -11.30
C GLU A 93 -5.35 -11.27 -11.26
N LEU A 94 -5.42 -10.15 -10.55
CA LEU A 94 -6.58 -9.26 -10.51
C LEU A 94 -6.51 -8.17 -11.59
N PRO A 95 -7.64 -7.82 -12.24
CA PRO A 95 -7.72 -6.68 -13.16
C PRO A 95 -7.26 -5.38 -12.51
N SER A 96 -6.64 -4.47 -13.27
CA SER A 96 -6.16 -3.17 -12.76
C SER A 96 -7.25 -2.37 -12.04
N SER A 97 -8.51 -2.42 -12.52
CA SER A 97 -9.64 -1.75 -11.87
C SER A 97 -9.94 -2.31 -10.48
N VAL A 98 -9.87 -3.63 -10.30
CA VAL A 98 -10.05 -4.30 -9.01
C VAL A 98 -8.88 -3.97 -8.08
N ARG A 99 -7.64 -3.99 -8.59
CA ARG A 99 -6.45 -3.60 -7.82
C ARG A 99 -6.52 -2.16 -7.34
N LYS A 100 -7.01 -1.25 -8.20
CA LYS A 100 -7.27 0.14 -7.85
C LYS A 100 -8.30 0.25 -6.73
N GLN A 101 -9.49 -0.31 -6.92
CA GLN A 101 -10.56 -0.21 -5.93
C GLN A 101 -10.14 -0.80 -4.59
N LEU A 102 -9.51 -1.97 -4.60
CA LEU A 102 -8.97 -2.62 -3.41
C LEU A 102 -7.98 -1.73 -2.64
N SER A 103 -7.16 -0.96 -3.36
CA SER A 103 -6.20 -0.03 -2.75
C SER A 103 -6.90 1.20 -2.16
N ILE A 104 -7.96 1.69 -2.80
CA ILE A 104 -8.81 2.77 -2.30
C ILE A 104 -9.52 2.31 -1.02
N ASP A 105 -10.23 1.18 -1.05
CA ASP A 105 -10.97 0.65 0.10
C ASP A 105 -10.08 0.47 1.34
N PHE A 106 -8.85 -0.01 1.14
CA PHE A 106 -7.89 -0.16 2.23
C PHE A 106 -7.37 1.19 2.73
N THR A 107 -7.16 2.16 1.84
CA THR A 107 -6.73 3.51 2.21
C THR A 107 -7.82 4.25 2.97
N GLU A 108 -9.07 4.17 2.51
CA GLU A 108 -10.24 4.72 3.21
C GLU A 108 -10.37 4.13 4.61
N TRP A 109 -10.22 2.82 4.75
CA TRP A 109 -10.23 2.18 6.08
C TRP A 109 -9.14 2.72 7.02
N LEU A 110 -7.92 2.97 6.52
CA LEU A 110 -6.86 3.60 7.31
C LEU A 110 -7.23 5.04 7.70
N VAL A 111 -7.73 5.82 6.74
CA VAL A 111 -8.15 7.21 6.91
C VAL A 111 -9.25 7.34 7.96
N GLU A 112 -10.30 6.52 7.85
CA GLU A 112 -11.42 6.49 8.79
C GLU A 112 -10.99 6.05 10.18
N ARG A 113 -10.20 4.97 10.27
CA ARG A 113 -9.79 4.38 11.55
C ARG A 113 -8.93 5.34 12.39
N TYR A 114 -8.07 6.12 11.73
CA TYR A 114 -7.11 6.99 12.43
C TYR A 114 -7.42 8.48 12.30
N ASN A 115 -8.46 8.85 11.57
CA ASN A 115 -8.84 10.23 11.26
C ASN A 115 -7.67 11.04 10.67
N VAL A 116 -6.97 10.45 9.68
CA VAL A 116 -5.74 10.98 9.08
C VAL A 116 -5.91 11.23 7.59
N GLN A 117 -5.07 12.08 7.00
CA GLN A 117 -4.96 12.20 5.54
C GLN A 117 -3.93 11.19 5.00
N ALA A 118 -4.21 10.63 3.83
CA ALA A 118 -3.32 9.69 3.14
C ALA A 118 -3.22 10.00 1.64
N GLU A 119 -2.05 9.73 1.06
CA GLU A 119 -1.84 9.76 -0.38
C GLU A 119 -1.56 8.34 -0.90
N LEU A 120 -2.48 7.84 -1.72
CA LEU A 120 -2.40 6.55 -2.40
C LEU A 120 -1.71 6.72 -3.76
N ASN A 121 -0.75 5.85 -4.03
CA ASN A 121 -0.04 5.78 -5.30
C ASN A 121 0.08 4.33 -5.76
N ILE A 122 -0.37 4.02 -6.98
CA ILE A 122 -0.29 2.68 -7.56
C ILE A 122 0.74 2.66 -8.67
N HIS A 123 1.60 1.64 -8.64
CA HIS A 123 2.63 1.38 -9.63
C HIS A 123 2.35 0.06 -10.36
N GLU A 124 2.39 0.10 -11.68
CA GLU A 124 2.32 -1.02 -12.61
C GLU A 124 3.61 -1.03 -13.44
N PRO A 125 4.61 -1.87 -13.09
CA PRO A 125 5.90 -1.84 -13.76
C PRO A 125 5.79 -2.08 -15.27
N THR A 126 6.42 -1.21 -16.06
CA THR A 126 6.43 -1.35 -17.53
C THR A 126 7.27 -2.55 -17.99
N VAL A 127 7.12 -2.95 -19.25
CA VAL A 127 7.94 -4.00 -19.85
C VAL A 127 9.41 -3.62 -19.82
N GLU A 128 9.74 -2.35 -20.08
CA GLU A 128 11.11 -1.82 -20.04
C GLU A 128 11.69 -1.87 -18.63
N GLN A 129 10.89 -1.52 -17.61
CA GLN A 129 11.32 -1.61 -16.21
C GLN A 129 11.56 -3.06 -15.79
N ARG A 130 10.71 -3.99 -16.23
CA ARG A 130 10.92 -5.42 -16.01
C ARG A 130 12.20 -5.92 -16.70
N ALA A 131 12.44 -5.52 -17.95
CA ALA A 131 13.65 -5.90 -18.69
C ALA A 131 14.93 -5.36 -18.02
N LYS A 132 14.91 -4.10 -17.55
CA LYS A 132 16.03 -3.51 -16.78
C LYS A 132 16.29 -4.29 -15.49
N ASN A 133 15.24 -4.66 -14.75
CA ASN A 133 15.35 -5.45 -13.52
C ASN A 133 15.90 -6.87 -13.80
N ALA A 134 15.43 -7.51 -14.87
CA ALA A 134 15.93 -8.82 -15.31
C ALA A 134 17.43 -8.77 -15.64
N SER A 135 17.86 -7.74 -16.40
CA SER A 135 19.26 -7.52 -16.73
C SER A 135 20.12 -7.29 -15.48
N ALA A 136 19.67 -6.46 -14.54
CA ALA A 136 20.41 -6.19 -13.30
C ALA A 136 20.54 -7.45 -12.41
N ARG A 137 19.62 -8.40 -12.53
CA ARG A 137 19.64 -9.68 -11.80
C ARG A 137 20.28 -10.82 -12.58
N CYS A 138 20.72 -10.58 -13.82
CA CYS A 138 21.25 -11.60 -14.72
C CYS A 138 20.30 -12.79 -14.95
N VAL A 139 19.00 -12.51 -15.11
CA VAL A 139 17.96 -13.53 -15.39
C VAL A 139 17.14 -13.15 -16.63
N PRO A 140 16.48 -14.12 -17.28
CA PRO A 140 15.47 -13.86 -18.32
C PRO A 140 14.35 -12.93 -17.84
N VAL A 141 13.80 -12.11 -18.74
CA VAL A 141 12.67 -11.21 -18.40
C VAL A 141 11.41 -11.98 -18.02
N ASP A 142 11.23 -13.17 -18.57
CA ASP A 142 10.12 -14.07 -18.25
C ASP A 142 10.16 -14.56 -16.79
N ASP A 143 11.35 -14.59 -16.18
CA ASP A 143 11.55 -14.93 -14.77
C ASP A 143 11.30 -13.74 -13.82
N ILE A 144 11.07 -12.54 -14.37
CA ILE A 144 10.67 -11.35 -13.61
C ILE A 144 9.18 -11.12 -13.81
N PRO A 145 8.31 -11.68 -12.95
CA PRO A 145 6.88 -11.44 -13.08
C PRO A 145 6.56 -9.95 -12.88
N GLU A 146 5.47 -9.50 -13.49
CA GLU A 146 4.89 -8.21 -13.15
C GLU A 146 4.55 -8.17 -11.65
N GLN A 147 4.86 -7.05 -11.00
CA GLN A 147 4.58 -6.85 -9.58
C GLN A 147 3.93 -5.49 -9.35
N PRO A 148 2.63 -5.36 -9.65
CA PRO A 148 1.91 -4.17 -9.29
C PRO A 148 1.91 -3.98 -7.77
N HIS A 149 2.05 -2.75 -7.32
CA HIS A 149 2.12 -2.43 -5.91
C HIS A 149 1.53 -1.05 -5.61
N ALA A 150 1.03 -0.87 -4.41
CA ALA A 150 0.55 0.42 -3.93
C ALA A 150 1.46 0.93 -2.80
N HIS A 151 1.73 2.23 -2.82
CA HIS A 151 2.26 2.98 -1.70
C HIS A 151 1.15 3.85 -1.12
N ILE A 152 0.92 3.76 0.17
CA ILE A 152 -0.02 4.62 0.89
C ILE A 152 0.77 5.38 1.93
N LEU A 153 1.02 6.66 1.66
CA LEU A 153 1.71 7.54 2.57
C LEU A 153 0.67 8.21 3.48
N VAL A 154 0.72 7.91 4.77
CA VAL A 154 -0.27 8.33 5.77
C VAL A 154 0.37 9.35 6.71
N SER A 155 -0.30 10.48 6.91
CA SER A 155 0.09 11.50 7.89
C SER A 155 0.09 10.94 9.32
N THR A 156 0.88 11.54 10.21
CA THR A 156 1.01 11.06 11.61
C THR A 156 0.15 11.85 12.60
N ARG A 157 -0.77 12.68 12.12
CA ARG A 157 -1.65 13.51 12.94
C ARG A 157 -3.09 13.32 12.54
N ASP A 158 -3.93 13.28 13.55
CA ASP A 158 -5.36 13.45 13.37
C ASP A 158 -5.60 14.84 12.74
N VAL A 159 -6.41 14.91 11.68
CA VAL A 159 -6.66 16.14 10.90
C VAL A 159 -7.18 17.29 11.78
N PHE A 160 -7.93 16.97 12.84
CA PHE A 160 -8.49 17.95 13.78
C PHE A 160 -7.88 17.86 15.18
N GLY A 161 -6.81 17.07 15.33
CA GLY A 161 -6.38 16.60 16.63
C GLY A 161 -4.87 16.57 16.84
N LYS A 162 -4.45 15.63 17.66
CA LYS A 162 -3.05 15.47 18.08
C LYS A 162 -2.37 14.39 17.23
N LYS A 163 -1.05 14.29 17.40
CA LYS A 163 -0.25 13.22 16.83
C LYS A 163 -0.76 11.83 17.24
N ILE A 164 -1.03 10.98 16.25
CA ILE A 164 -1.41 9.59 16.48
C ILE A 164 -0.18 8.79 16.95
N ARG A 165 -0.30 8.15 18.11
CA ARG A 165 0.80 7.37 18.71
C ARG A 165 0.66 5.87 18.53
N VAL A 166 -0.54 5.38 18.21
CA VAL A 166 -0.82 3.94 18.10
C VAL A 166 0.09 3.26 17.07
N LEU A 167 0.40 3.93 15.95
CA LEU A 167 1.31 3.41 14.93
C LEU A 167 2.80 3.63 15.25
N ALA A 168 3.12 4.37 16.32
CA ALA A 168 4.48 4.76 16.72
C ALA A 168 4.96 4.09 18.01
N ASP A 169 4.06 3.53 18.81
CA ASP A 169 4.39 2.83 20.04
C ASP A 169 4.90 1.40 19.75
N LYS A 170 5.93 0.98 20.49
CA LYS A 170 6.57 -0.34 20.27
C LYS A 170 5.69 -1.52 20.69
N LYS A 171 4.78 -1.34 21.66
CA LYS A 171 3.97 -2.41 22.23
C LYS A 171 2.58 -2.43 21.61
N SER A 172 1.84 -1.32 21.66
CA SER A 172 0.51 -1.25 21.04
C SER A 172 0.59 -1.27 19.51
N GLY A 173 1.68 -0.74 18.93
CA GLY A 173 1.88 -0.76 17.49
C GLY A 173 2.00 -2.15 16.91
N ARG A 174 2.56 -3.14 17.65
CA ARG A 174 2.66 -4.51 17.13
C ARG A 174 1.28 -5.14 16.91
N GLU A 175 0.38 -5.01 17.88
CA GLU A 175 -0.98 -5.54 17.74
C GLU A 175 -1.75 -4.76 16.69
N GLU A 176 -1.58 -3.44 16.63
CA GLU A 176 -2.20 -2.63 15.58
C GLU A 176 -1.74 -3.04 14.18
N ILE A 177 -0.44 -3.31 13.98
CA ILE A 177 0.07 -3.81 12.68
C ILE A 177 -0.54 -5.18 12.33
N LYS A 178 -0.82 -6.05 13.31
CA LYS A 178 -1.52 -7.32 13.04
C LYS A 178 -2.93 -7.08 12.53
N GLU A 179 -3.69 -6.18 13.16
CA GLU A 179 -5.04 -5.83 12.71
C GLU A 179 -5.04 -5.25 11.30
N ILE A 180 -4.10 -4.33 11.00
CA ILE A 180 -3.94 -3.76 9.66
C ILE A 180 -3.64 -4.85 8.62
N ARG A 181 -2.73 -5.77 8.94
CA ARG A 181 -2.39 -6.91 8.08
C ARG A 181 -3.57 -7.83 7.85
N LYS A 182 -4.34 -8.13 8.91
CA LYS A 182 -5.53 -8.96 8.82
C LYS A 182 -6.61 -8.30 7.97
N LYS A 183 -6.81 -6.98 8.11
CA LYS A 183 -7.74 -6.24 7.25
C LYS A 183 -7.33 -6.32 5.77
N TRP A 184 -6.04 -6.16 5.46
CA TRP A 184 -5.56 -6.30 4.09
C TRP A 184 -5.77 -7.70 3.53
N GLU A 185 -5.50 -8.74 4.33
CA GLU A 185 -5.77 -10.14 3.98
C GLU A 185 -7.25 -10.36 3.63
N ILE A 186 -8.17 -9.85 4.46
CA ILE A 186 -9.61 -9.97 4.25
C ILE A 186 -10.00 -9.35 2.91
N LEU A 187 -9.63 -8.09 2.68
CA LEU A 187 -9.97 -7.39 1.43
C LEU A 187 -9.40 -8.10 0.18
N LEU A 188 -8.16 -8.61 0.27
CA LEU A 188 -7.57 -9.41 -0.80
C LEU A 188 -8.39 -10.65 -1.11
N ASN A 189 -8.77 -11.41 -0.08
CA ASN A 189 -9.46 -12.67 -0.24
C ASN A 189 -10.92 -12.51 -0.70
N GLU A 190 -11.58 -11.40 -0.34
CA GLU A 190 -12.88 -11.01 -0.89
C GLU A 190 -12.84 -10.84 -2.42
N GLN A 191 -11.68 -10.49 -2.98
CA GLN A 191 -11.49 -10.39 -4.43
C GLN A 191 -10.93 -11.67 -5.06
N LEU A 192 -10.02 -12.37 -4.40
CA LEU A 192 -9.34 -13.53 -4.95
C LEU A 192 -10.21 -14.79 -4.96
N VAL A 193 -10.84 -15.13 -3.83
CA VAL A 193 -11.54 -16.41 -3.66
C VAL A 193 -12.74 -16.55 -4.61
N PRO A 194 -13.62 -15.53 -4.77
CA PRO A 194 -14.74 -15.64 -5.72
C PRO A 194 -14.29 -15.77 -7.19
N ARG A 195 -13.03 -15.47 -7.50
CA ARG A 195 -12.43 -15.60 -8.83
C ARG A 195 -11.66 -16.92 -9.01
N GLY A 196 -11.75 -17.83 -8.04
CA GLY A 196 -11.11 -19.14 -8.08
C GLY A 196 -9.62 -19.14 -7.75
N PHE A 197 -9.10 -18.05 -7.17
CA PHE A 197 -7.72 -18.02 -6.69
C PHE A 197 -7.61 -18.50 -5.24
N PRO A 198 -6.50 -19.16 -4.86
CA PRO A 198 -6.28 -19.55 -3.47
C PRO A 198 -6.28 -18.34 -2.53
N PRO A 199 -6.80 -18.50 -1.30
CA PRO A 199 -6.72 -17.45 -0.28
C PRO A 199 -5.27 -17.16 0.11
N LEU A 200 -5.01 -15.92 0.46
CA LEU A 200 -3.75 -15.43 1.00
C LEU A 200 -3.86 -15.28 2.53
N SER A 201 -2.72 -15.35 3.22
CA SER A 201 -2.66 -15.16 4.68
C SER A 201 -1.49 -14.26 5.07
N CYS A 202 -1.70 -13.42 6.08
CA CYS A 202 -0.68 -12.54 6.66
C CYS A 202 0.18 -13.20 7.76
N GLU A 203 -0.10 -14.46 8.12
CA GLU A 203 0.57 -15.15 9.23
C GLU A 203 1.87 -15.85 8.79
N THR A 204 1.77 -17.02 8.17
CA THR A 204 2.92 -17.81 7.72
C THR A 204 2.67 -18.45 6.35
N LYS A 205 3.76 -18.82 5.66
CA LYS A 205 3.66 -19.58 4.40
C LYS A 205 2.94 -20.91 4.58
N GLU A 206 3.17 -21.60 5.70
CA GLU A 206 2.49 -22.85 6.05
C GLU A 206 0.97 -22.66 6.23
N THR A 207 0.56 -21.52 6.80
CA THR A 207 -0.85 -21.14 6.90
C THR A 207 -1.45 -20.90 5.51
N GLN A 208 -0.72 -20.23 4.62
CA GLN A 208 -1.14 -20.04 3.22
C GLN A 208 -1.34 -21.37 2.49
N ASP A 209 -0.37 -22.29 2.60
CA ASP A 209 -0.42 -23.60 1.94
C ASP A 209 -1.60 -24.45 2.46
N THR A 210 -1.87 -24.38 3.76
CA THR A 210 -3.01 -25.08 4.40
C THR A 210 -4.35 -24.53 3.89
N LEU A 211 -4.54 -23.21 3.92
CA LEU A 211 -5.77 -22.56 3.47
C LEU A 211 -6.02 -22.81 1.97
N ALA A 212 -4.96 -22.81 1.15
CA ALA A 212 -5.06 -23.14 -0.26
C ALA A 212 -5.54 -24.58 -0.49
N ALA A 213 -5.03 -25.54 0.28
CA ALA A 213 -5.46 -26.94 0.20
C ALA A 213 -6.91 -27.15 0.66
N GLU A 214 -7.35 -26.43 1.70
CA GLU A 214 -8.73 -26.48 2.19
C GLU A 214 -9.72 -25.90 1.19
N GLU A 215 -9.42 -24.74 0.60
CA GLU A 215 -10.31 -24.12 -0.38
C GLU A 215 -10.39 -24.95 -1.67
N ALA A 216 -9.29 -25.54 -2.12
CA ALA A 216 -9.30 -26.47 -3.26
C ALA A 216 -10.24 -27.68 -3.01
N LYS A 217 -10.20 -28.26 -1.81
CA LYS A 217 -11.13 -29.35 -1.42
C LYS A 217 -12.57 -28.87 -1.42
N ARG A 218 -12.83 -27.65 -0.94
CA ARG A 218 -14.18 -27.06 -0.92
C ARG A 218 -14.73 -26.86 -2.33
N ILE A 219 -13.93 -26.31 -3.25
CA ILE A 219 -14.32 -26.11 -4.65
C ILE A 219 -14.67 -27.45 -5.30
N LEU A 220 -13.83 -28.49 -5.12
CA LEU A 220 -14.10 -29.83 -5.63
C LEU A 220 -15.39 -30.43 -5.05
N ALA A 221 -15.64 -30.24 -3.75
CA ALA A 221 -16.86 -30.72 -3.10
C ALA A 221 -18.13 -30.03 -3.59
N VAL A 222 -18.07 -28.73 -3.93
CA VAL A 222 -19.18 -27.99 -4.54
C VAL A 222 -19.44 -28.50 -5.96
N ALA A 223 -18.39 -28.60 -6.79
CA ALA A 223 -18.51 -29.10 -8.15
C ALA A 223 -19.08 -30.53 -8.21
N ALA A 224 -18.65 -31.42 -7.30
CA ALA A 224 -19.17 -32.78 -7.21
C ALA A 224 -20.67 -32.83 -6.83
N LYS A 225 -21.14 -31.90 -5.99
CA LYS A 225 -22.56 -31.78 -5.62
C LYS A 225 -23.42 -31.27 -6.76
N GLU A 226 -22.90 -30.37 -7.59
CA GLU A 226 -23.61 -29.86 -8.77
C GLU A 226 -23.76 -30.95 -9.83
N ILE A 227 -22.70 -31.73 -10.09
CA ILE A 227 -22.74 -32.88 -11.03
C ILE A 227 -23.73 -33.96 -10.57
N SER A 228 -23.92 -34.15 -9.26
CA SER A 228 -24.86 -35.15 -8.73
C SER A 228 -26.33 -34.74 -8.75
N LYS A 229 -26.64 -33.50 -9.16
CA LYS A 229 -28.01 -32.97 -9.23
C LYS A 229 -28.61 -32.99 -10.65
N ASP A 230 -27.79 -33.30 -11.66
CA ASP A 230 -28.18 -33.59 -13.05
C ASP A 230 -28.32 -35.10 -13.28
#